data_AF-A0ABD2JKD3-F1
#
_entry.id   AF-A0ABD2JKD3-F1
#
_cell.length_a   1.000
_cell.length_b   1.000
_cell.length_c   1.000
_cell.angle_alpha   90.00
_cell.angle_beta   90.00
_cell.angle_gamma   90.00
#
_symmetry.space_group_name_H-M   'P 1'
#
loop_
_entity.id
_entity.type
_entity.pdbx_description
1 polymer ?
#
loop_
_entity_poly.entity_id
_entity_poly.type
_entity_poly.pdbx_seq_one_letter_code
_entity_poly.pdbx_strand_id
1 'polypeptide(L)'
;MNFSSDSSINEREFSPNDPIFPNLSQAEELRVLMARIGQLQQNETMESSSASFDVLGQDGNEMNNEVTSFDDGGQQKYVDNRTTPIVVSAEQFNAILERIGELEKQQKNEEKQHGTSKTGTENANAIVEQFDALFGRVAEIEKQQQQKVTALEEHLEKLDNFIGILKDRFGNGFRSVFAKHSIPCSESAGIFYFEMKIINVKNLCSIGFATKAMPLDGRVGQNSDSCSYQSDGKFWVNGPKNNTEQTKFSRGDFVGCGINLATRRIIFTKNGQPLDTANLFLSLSSADFPLFPFISLSDSGDLIETNFGAQFKFDPAKLILNFPRENYWDANACDEKLEIIGNKSLTVHHKGNYNDYYTCPSVFAKHKILLNKYSSNISYYEISVKNKRGRFNELIFGFAVKQQTKFYGTILYENDTYAYDSYGNILINGKRKGINAEHSYGDGDTVGIGVNLITRQLFFTKNGRHLDSSDFFVAPYLADDSLFPFVSLDGAGDQIEANFGPNFKFKFGHWWSWIQL
;
A
#
# COMPACT_ATOMS: atom_id res chain seq x y z
N MET A 1 50.80 -16.36 -18.31
CA MET A 1 50.23 -17.68 -18.60
C MET A 1 49.31 -17.52 -19.80
N ASN A 2 49.66 -18.21 -20.89
CA ASN A 2 48.97 -18.32 -22.18
C ASN A 2 47.53 -18.88 -21.97
N PHE A 3 46.52 -18.64 -22.81
CA PHE A 3 46.45 -18.82 -24.25
C PHE A 3 45.46 -17.83 -24.90
N SER A 4 45.87 -17.26 -26.04
CA SER A 4 45.00 -16.69 -27.07
C SER A 4 45.08 -17.64 -28.27
N SER A 5 43.94 -18.06 -28.81
CA SER A 5 43.85 -18.76 -30.09
C SER A 5 42.81 -18.07 -30.95
N ASP A 6 43.33 -17.23 -31.83
CA ASP A 6 42.69 -16.76 -33.05
C ASP A 6 42.44 -17.96 -33.98
N SER A 7 41.21 -18.15 -34.46
CA SER A 7 40.94 -19.02 -35.60
C SER A 7 39.70 -18.52 -36.36
N SER A 8 39.94 -17.60 -37.28
CA SER A 8 39.07 -17.33 -38.41
C SER A 8 38.96 -18.58 -39.28
N ILE A 9 37.82 -19.27 -39.24
CA ILE A 9 37.44 -20.25 -40.26
C ILE A 9 36.45 -19.53 -41.18
N ASN A 10 36.91 -19.26 -42.40
CA ASN A 10 36.05 -18.78 -43.48
C ASN A 10 35.01 -19.87 -43.78
N GLU A 11 33.73 -19.57 -43.54
CA GLU A 11 32.61 -20.32 -44.12
C GLU A 11 32.66 -20.13 -45.64
N ARG A 12 33.00 -21.19 -46.38
CA ARG A 12 32.79 -21.24 -47.83
C ARG A 12 31.32 -21.60 -48.08
N GLU A 13 30.62 -20.73 -48.78
CA GLU A 13 29.34 -21.07 -49.42
C GLU A 13 29.58 -22.23 -50.40
N PHE A 14 28.88 -23.35 -50.18
CA PHE A 14 28.89 -24.49 -51.10
C PHE A 14 27.96 -24.21 -52.29
N SER A 15 28.48 -24.39 -53.50
CA SER A 15 27.70 -24.30 -54.74
C SER A 15 26.85 -25.56 -54.93
N PRO A 16 25.61 -25.47 -55.46
CA PRO A 16 24.76 -26.65 -55.72
C PRO A 16 25.35 -27.66 -56.71
N ASN A 17 26.48 -27.34 -57.35
CA ASN A 17 27.15 -28.15 -58.37
C ASN A 17 28.53 -28.68 -57.92
N ASP A 18 28.91 -28.53 -56.65
CA ASP A 18 30.15 -29.15 -56.15
C ASP A 18 29.91 -30.66 -55.91
N PRO A 19 30.74 -31.58 -56.47
CA PRO A 19 30.62 -33.00 -56.19
C PRO A 19 30.85 -33.23 -54.69
N ILE A 20 29.87 -33.84 -54.03
CA ILE A 20 29.74 -33.79 -52.57
C ILE A 20 30.94 -34.46 -51.87
N PHE A 21 31.63 -35.43 -52.50
CA PHE A 21 32.98 -35.85 -52.10
C PHE A 21 33.75 -36.49 -53.27
N PRO A 22 34.93 -35.98 -53.69
CA PRO A 22 35.71 -36.66 -54.71
C PRO A 22 36.51 -37.83 -54.09
N ASN A 23 36.26 -39.06 -54.54
CA ASN A 23 36.96 -40.32 -54.23
C ASN A 23 36.53 -41.13 -52.98
N LEU A 24 35.23 -41.31 -52.72
CA LEU A 24 34.79 -42.42 -51.84
C LEU A 24 34.46 -43.66 -52.66
N SER A 25 34.73 -44.84 -52.10
CA SER A 25 34.20 -46.09 -52.64
C SER A 25 32.67 -46.13 -52.46
N GLN A 26 31.95 -46.84 -53.33
CA GLN A 26 30.48 -46.97 -53.25
C GLN A 26 29.99 -47.43 -51.86
N ALA A 27 30.79 -48.24 -51.15
CA ALA A 27 30.48 -48.70 -49.80
C ALA A 27 30.58 -47.59 -48.73
N GLU A 28 31.40 -46.57 -48.96
CA GLU A 28 31.57 -45.45 -48.03
C GLU A 28 30.50 -44.36 -48.25
N GLU A 29 30.10 -44.11 -49.50
CA GLU A 29 28.94 -43.24 -49.80
C GLU A 29 27.66 -43.79 -49.15
N LEU A 30 27.42 -45.10 -49.28
CA LEU A 30 26.31 -45.79 -48.63
C LEU A 30 26.35 -45.67 -47.09
N ARG A 31 27.54 -45.78 -46.49
CA ARG A 31 27.72 -45.59 -45.04
C ARG A 31 27.38 -44.17 -44.60
N VAL A 32 27.78 -43.16 -45.37
CA VAL A 32 27.47 -41.76 -45.09
C VAL A 32 25.95 -41.51 -45.19
N LEU A 33 25.30 -42.06 -46.21
CA LEU A 33 23.85 -41.97 -46.38
C LEU A 33 23.09 -42.59 -45.20
N MET A 34 23.47 -43.81 -44.81
CA MET A 34 22.82 -44.53 -43.69
C MET A 34 23.04 -43.82 -42.35
N ALA A 35 24.22 -43.23 -42.13
CA ALA A 35 24.48 -42.43 -40.93
C ALA A 35 23.61 -41.17 -40.87
N ARG A 36 23.43 -40.49 -42.02
CA ARG A 36 22.64 -39.25 -42.12
C ARG A 36 21.14 -39.51 -41.95
N ILE A 37 20.63 -40.57 -42.56
CA ILE A 37 19.28 -41.10 -42.36
C ILE A 37 19.04 -41.42 -40.88
N GLY A 38 19.97 -42.09 -40.21
CA GLY A 38 19.86 -42.39 -38.78
C GLY A 38 19.77 -41.14 -37.89
N GLN A 39 20.47 -40.06 -38.23
CA GLN A 39 20.36 -38.78 -37.52
C GLN A 39 18.98 -38.13 -37.71
N LEU A 40 18.41 -38.20 -38.91
CA LEU A 40 17.09 -37.66 -39.20
C LEU A 40 15.97 -38.39 -38.43
N GLN A 41 16.06 -39.72 -38.25
CA GLN A 41 15.10 -40.47 -37.42
C GLN A 41 15.13 -40.08 -35.94
N GLN A 42 16.32 -39.78 -35.40
CA GLN A 42 16.46 -39.34 -34.01
C GLN A 42 15.81 -37.96 -33.79
N ASN A 43 15.87 -37.08 -34.79
CA ASN A 43 15.24 -35.77 -34.72
C ASN A 43 13.69 -35.86 -34.77
N GLU A 44 13.11 -36.72 -35.61
CA GLU A 44 11.64 -36.94 -35.63
C GLU A 44 11.10 -37.54 -34.32
N THR A 45 11.83 -38.50 -33.74
CA THR A 45 11.40 -39.13 -32.48
C THR A 45 11.45 -38.15 -31.30
N MET A 46 12.39 -37.20 -31.29
CA MET A 46 12.40 -36.12 -30.30
C MET A 46 11.24 -35.14 -30.49
N GLU A 47 10.89 -34.74 -31.72
CA GLU A 47 9.77 -33.82 -31.97
C GLU A 47 8.41 -34.43 -31.56
N SER A 48 8.15 -35.71 -31.86
CA SER A 48 6.90 -36.39 -31.45
C SER A 48 6.74 -36.55 -29.93
N SER A 49 7.84 -36.58 -29.18
CA SER A 49 7.83 -36.72 -27.71
C SER A 49 7.57 -35.40 -26.97
N SER A 50 7.72 -34.26 -27.64
CA SER A 50 7.50 -32.92 -27.08
C SER A 50 6.05 -32.40 -27.21
N ALA A 51 5.18 -33.12 -27.94
CA ALA A 51 3.80 -32.72 -28.21
C ALA A 51 2.79 -33.48 -27.32
N SER A 52 2.83 -33.26 -26.00
CA SER A 52 1.68 -33.52 -25.12
C SER A 52 1.79 -32.68 -23.86
N PHE A 53 1.07 -31.56 -23.84
CA PHE A 53 0.65 -30.91 -22.61
C PHE A 53 -0.88 -30.90 -22.60
N ASP A 54 -1.48 -31.88 -21.92
CA ASP A 54 -2.90 -31.85 -21.61
C ASP A 54 -3.14 -30.80 -20.51
N VAL A 55 -3.66 -29.64 -20.89
CA VAL A 55 -4.19 -28.65 -19.94
C VAL A 55 -5.58 -29.12 -19.51
N LEU A 56 -5.63 -29.84 -18.39
CA LEU A 56 -6.90 -30.18 -17.73
C LEU A 56 -7.47 -28.93 -17.02
N GLY A 57 -8.43 -28.28 -17.67
CA GLY A 57 -9.31 -27.31 -17.02
C GLY A 57 -10.39 -28.03 -16.20
N GLN A 58 -10.43 -27.80 -14.90
CA GLN A 58 -11.61 -28.09 -14.08
C GLN A 58 -12.67 -27.02 -14.39
N ASP A 59 -13.49 -27.31 -15.39
CA ASP A 59 -14.94 -27.10 -15.42
C ASP A 59 -15.42 -27.39 -16.85
N GLY A 60 -16.27 -28.40 -16.99
CA GLY A 60 -16.63 -29.04 -18.26
C GLY A 60 -17.52 -28.22 -19.20
N ASN A 61 -17.03 -27.08 -19.66
CA ASN A 61 -17.52 -26.41 -20.87
C ASN A 61 -16.37 -26.28 -21.87
N GLU A 62 -16.52 -26.88 -23.05
CA GLU A 62 -15.65 -26.66 -24.20
C GLU A 62 -15.63 -25.16 -24.52
N MET A 63 -14.55 -24.47 -24.17
CA MET A 63 -14.29 -23.15 -24.72
C MET A 63 -13.82 -23.34 -26.17
N ASN A 64 -14.69 -22.97 -27.11
CA ASN A 64 -14.28 -22.69 -28.48
C ASN A 64 -13.11 -21.69 -28.43
N ASN A 65 -11.95 -22.11 -28.92
CA ASN A 65 -10.77 -21.26 -29.06
C ASN A 65 -11.00 -20.24 -30.19
N GLU A 66 -11.80 -19.21 -29.92
CA GLU A 66 -12.01 -18.07 -30.80
C GLU A 66 -11.35 -16.83 -30.19
N VAL A 67 -10.16 -16.48 -30.68
CA VAL A 67 -9.51 -15.21 -30.35
C VAL A 67 -9.99 -14.15 -31.34
N THR A 68 -10.70 -13.14 -30.85
CA THR A 68 -11.11 -11.97 -31.63
C THR A 68 -10.04 -10.87 -31.50
N SER A 69 -9.47 -10.44 -32.62
CA SER A 69 -8.64 -9.23 -32.69
C SER A 69 -9.40 -8.12 -33.42
N PHE A 70 -9.28 -6.89 -32.92
CA PHE A 70 -9.85 -5.67 -33.53
C PHE A 70 -8.70 -4.79 -34.04
N ASP A 71 -8.75 -4.44 -35.33
CA ASP A 71 -7.89 -3.42 -35.92
C ASP A 71 -8.67 -2.09 -36.04
N ASP A 72 -7.96 -0.97 -36.07
CA ASP A 72 -8.43 0.44 -36.03
C ASP A 72 -9.30 0.89 -37.24
N GLY A 73 -9.95 -0.05 -37.93
CA GLY A 73 -10.85 0.15 -39.06
C GLY A 73 -12.05 -0.80 -39.09
N GLY A 74 -12.35 -1.54 -38.01
CA GLY A 74 -13.65 -2.18 -37.81
C GLY A 74 -14.01 -3.35 -38.74
N GLN A 75 -13.04 -4.08 -39.32
CA GLN A 75 -13.32 -5.34 -40.03
C GLN A 75 -12.77 -6.56 -39.29
N GLN A 76 -13.67 -7.49 -38.94
CA GLN A 76 -13.36 -8.81 -38.39
C GLN A 76 -12.58 -9.65 -39.42
N LYS A 77 -11.37 -10.10 -39.06
CA LYS A 77 -10.69 -11.19 -39.76
C LYS A 77 -10.63 -12.42 -38.86
N TYR A 78 -11.17 -13.53 -39.35
CA TYR A 78 -11.08 -14.84 -38.73
C TYR A 78 -9.69 -15.43 -39.03
N VAL A 79 -8.98 -15.86 -37.99
CA VAL A 79 -7.71 -16.60 -38.11
C VAL A 79 -7.98 -18.04 -37.66
N ASP A 80 -8.00 -18.97 -38.62
CA ASP A 80 -8.17 -20.40 -38.37
C ASP A 80 -6.83 -20.97 -37.86
N ASN A 81 -6.78 -21.35 -36.59
CA ASN A 81 -5.58 -21.84 -35.90
C ASN A 81 -5.54 -23.37 -35.79
N ARG A 82 -6.00 -24.08 -36.82
CA ARG A 82 -5.81 -25.52 -36.93
C ARG A 82 -4.38 -25.82 -37.41
N THR A 83 -3.45 -26.02 -36.48
CA THR A 83 -2.17 -26.68 -36.77
C THR A 83 -2.47 -28.11 -37.22
N THR A 84 -2.40 -28.36 -38.53
CA THR A 84 -2.29 -29.71 -39.06
C THR A 84 -1.01 -30.35 -38.50
N PRO A 85 -1.07 -31.57 -37.94
CA PRO A 85 0.13 -32.25 -37.44
C PRO A 85 1.18 -32.33 -38.54
N ILE A 86 2.36 -31.80 -38.27
CA ILE A 86 3.52 -31.83 -39.17
C ILE A 86 4.09 -33.23 -39.10
N VAL A 87 3.59 -34.13 -39.93
CA VAL A 87 4.19 -35.43 -40.17
C VAL A 87 4.68 -35.41 -41.61
N VAL A 88 5.99 -35.28 -41.82
CA VAL A 88 6.58 -35.90 -43.02
C VAL A 88 6.34 -37.37 -42.79
N SER A 89 5.41 -37.99 -43.54
CA SER A 89 4.89 -39.29 -43.14
C SER A 89 6.05 -40.27 -42.99
N ALA A 90 6.13 -40.96 -41.85
CA ALA A 90 7.09 -42.03 -41.62
C ALA A 90 7.12 -43.03 -42.81
N GLU A 91 6.06 -43.07 -43.60
CA GLU A 91 5.93 -43.77 -44.88
C GLU A 91 6.95 -43.30 -45.94
N GLN A 92 7.22 -42.01 -46.11
CA GLN A 92 8.23 -41.51 -47.05
C GLN A 92 9.64 -41.96 -46.64
N PHE A 93 9.92 -41.95 -45.34
CA PHE A 93 11.19 -42.39 -44.78
C PHE A 93 11.37 -43.91 -44.89
N ASN A 94 10.33 -44.66 -44.55
CA ASN A 94 10.31 -46.12 -44.67
C ASN A 94 10.48 -46.57 -46.13
N ALA A 95 9.90 -45.83 -47.09
CA ALA A 95 10.09 -46.10 -48.52
C ALA A 95 11.54 -45.87 -48.99
N ILE A 96 12.24 -44.88 -48.41
CA ILE A 96 13.68 -44.64 -48.67
C ILE A 96 14.51 -45.81 -48.12
N LEU A 97 14.25 -46.25 -46.89
CA LEU A 97 14.95 -47.37 -46.27
C LEU A 97 14.76 -48.69 -47.02
N GLU A 98 13.53 -48.96 -47.46
CA GLU A 98 13.22 -50.15 -48.25
C GLU A 98 13.99 -50.15 -49.58
N ARG A 99 14.03 -48.99 -50.26
CA ARG A 99 14.76 -48.83 -51.53
C ARG A 99 16.27 -49.01 -51.37
N ILE A 100 16.86 -48.55 -50.27
CA ILE A 100 18.28 -48.79 -49.97
C ILE A 100 18.54 -50.29 -49.81
N GLY A 101 17.69 -50.99 -49.06
CA GLY A 101 17.80 -52.44 -48.87
C GLY A 101 17.68 -53.23 -50.18
N GLU A 102 16.91 -52.75 -51.15
CA GLU A 102 16.85 -53.32 -52.50
C GLU A 102 18.14 -53.09 -53.29
N LEU A 103 18.67 -51.85 -53.27
CA LEU A 103 19.89 -51.48 -53.98
C LEU A 103 21.12 -52.21 -53.42
N GLU A 104 21.21 -52.40 -52.10
CA GLU A 104 22.28 -53.19 -51.46
C GLU A 104 22.27 -54.66 -51.91
N LYS A 105 21.09 -55.24 -52.11
CA LYS A 105 20.94 -56.62 -52.61
C LYS A 105 21.35 -56.72 -54.07
N GLN A 106 21.05 -55.69 -54.88
CA GLN A 106 21.46 -55.62 -56.28
C GLN A 106 22.99 -55.50 -56.40
N GLN A 107 23.61 -54.61 -55.63
CA GLN A 107 25.07 -54.44 -55.58
C GLN A 107 25.80 -55.73 -55.16
N LYS A 108 25.35 -56.39 -54.08
CA LYS A 108 25.93 -57.67 -53.62
C LYS A 108 25.76 -58.82 -54.62
N ASN A 109 24.74 -58.78 -55.46
CA ASN A 109 24.52 -59.78 -56.51
C ASN A 109 25.44 -59.54 -57.72
N GLU A 110 25.73 -58.27 -58.05
CA GLU A 110 26.67 -57.90 -59.11
C GLU A 110 28.12 -58.21 -58.74
N GLU A 111 28.53 -57.95 -57.48
CA GLU A 111 29.86 -58.30 -56.97
C GLU A 111 30.15 -59.82 -57.05
N LYS A 112 29.12 -60.67 -56.92
CA LYS A 112 29.23 -62.13 -57.03
C LYS A 112 29.34 -62.65 -58.47
N GLN A 113 28.98 -61.86 -59.48
CA GLN A 113 29.02 -62.26 -60.90
C GLN A 113 30.32 -61.86 -61.61
N HIS A 114 31.44 -61.83 -60.90
CA HIS A 114 32.72 -61.35 -61.41
C HIS A 114 33.16 -62.05 -62.72
N GLY A 115 32.93 -61.38 -63.84
CA GLY A 115 33.41 -61.71 -65.17
C GLY A 115 33.38 -60.44 -66.01
N THR A 116 34.56 -60.01 -66.49
CA THR A 116 34.78 -58.80 -67.31
C THR A 116 33.90 -58.77 -68.56
N SER A 117 32.69 -58.23 -68.43
CA SER A 117 31.75 -57.94 -69.51
C SER A 117 31.31 -56.48 -69.42
N LYS A 118 31.20 -55.80 -70.57
CA LYS A 118 30.68 -54.43 -70.71
C LYS A 118 29.35 -54.21 -69.98
N THR A 119 28.51 -55.25 -69.90
CA THR A 119 27.21 -55.24 -69.22
C THR A 119 27.31 -55.10 -67.70
N GLY A 120 28.40 -55.54 -67.07
CA GLY A 120 28.60 -55.38 -65.63
C GLY A 120 28.98 -53.94 -65.23
N THR A 121 29.67 -53.21 -66.11
CA THR A 121 30.04 -51.81 -65.88
C THR A 121 28.86 -50.86 -66.09
N GLU A 122 27.99 -51.15 -67.05
CA GLU A 122 26.76 -50.38 -67.31
C GLU A 122 25.76 -50.51 -66.14
N ASN A 123 25.61 -51.70 -65.56
CA ASN A 123 24.74 -51.91 -64.40
C ASN A 123 25.26 -51.24 -63.11
N ALA A 124 26.56 -51.30 -62.84
CA ALA A 124 27.17 -50.63 -61.71
C ALA A 124 26.99 -49.09 -61.79
N ASN A 125 27.09 -48.50 -62.98
CA ASN A 125 26.82 -47.08 -63.20
C ASN A 125 25.34 -46.73 -62.97
N ALA A 126 24.40 -47.58 -63.38
CA ALA A 126 22.98 -47.39 -63.15
C ALA A 126 22.59 -47.48 -61.65
N ILE A 127 23.36 -48.22 -60.84
CA ILE A 127 23.19 -48.25 -59.38
C ILE A 127 23.69 -46.94 -58.75
N VAL A 128 24.82 -46.41 -59.21
CA VAL A 128 25.36 -45.11 -58.72
C VAL A 128 24.39 -43.97 -59.03
N GLU A 129 23.84 -43.90 -60.25
CA GLU A 129 22.85 -42.88 -60.61
C GLU A 129 21.58 -42.95 -59.72
N GLN A 130 21.17 -44.15 -59.30
CA GLN A 130 20.05 -44.33 -58.38
C GLN A 130 20.39 -43.89 -56.96
N PHE A 131 21.64 -44.06 -56.50
CA PHE A 131 22.10 -43.53 -55.22
C PHE A 131 22.18 -42.00 -55.25
N ASP A 132 22.74 -41.40 -56.31
CA ASP A 132 22.80 -39.94 -56.48
C ASP A 132 21.41 -39.30 -56.46
N ALA A 133 20.44 -39.92 -57.15
CA ALA A 133 19.05 -39.50 -57.10
C ALA A 133 18.45 -39.59 -55.69
N LEU A 134 18.85 -40.59 -54.90
CA LEU A 134 18.40 -40.76 -53.52
C LEU A 134 19.01 -39.71 -52.58
N PHE A 135 20.30 -39.40 -52.74
CA PHE A 135 20.97 -38.31 -52.03
C PHE A 135 20.31 -36.97 -52.30
N GLY A 136 19.95 -36.68 -53.56
CA GLY A 136 19.23 -35.47 -53.93
C GLY A 136 17.87 -35.36 -53.23
N ARG A 137 17.14 -36.46 -53.09
CA ARG A 137 15.85 -36.49 -52.37
C ARG A 137 16.02 -36.28 -50.86
N VAL A 138 17.04 -36.88 -50.24
CA VAL A 138 17.32 -36.67 -48.80
C VAL A 138 17.69 -35.22 -48.53
N ALA A 139 18.53 -34.60 -49.37
CA ALA A 139 18.90 -33.19 -49.22
C ALA A 139 17.70 -32.24 -49.35
N GLU A 140 16.75 -32.55 -50.25
CA GLU A 140 15.52 -31.77 -50.39
C GLU A 140 14.60 -31.91 -49.16
N ILE A 141 14.51 -33.11 -48.57
CA ILE A 141 13.77 -33.34 -47.32
C ILE A 141 14.39 -32.54 -46.17
N GLU A 142 15.72 -32.56 -46.04
CA GLU A 142 16.43 -31.78 -45.02
C GLU A 142 16.16 -30.28 -45.16
N LYS A 143 16.18 -29.76 -46.38
CA LYS A 143 15.88 -28.36 -46.66
C LYS A 143 14.45 -28.00 -46.29
N GLN A 144 13.49 -28.87 -46.61
CA GLN A 144 12.09 -28.67 -46.24
C GLN A 144 11.87 -28.74 -44.72
N GLN A 145 12.59 -29.61 -44.01
CA GLN A 145 12.53 -29.69 -42.54
C GLN A 145 13.13 -28.44 -41.90
N GLN A 146 14.31 -27.99 -42.38
CA GLN A 146 14.96 -26.78 -41.86
C GLN A 146 14.09 -25.53 -42.05
N GLN A 147 13.44 -25.39 -43.21
CA GLN A 147 12.52 -24.27 -43.46
C GLN A 147 11.33 -24.25 -42.49
N LYS A 148 10.83 -25.42 -42.07
CA LYS A 148 9.74 -25.52 -41.10
C LYS A 148 10.19 -25.17 -39.69
N VAL A 149 11.39 -25.61 -39.28
CA VAL A 149 11.98 -25.26 -37.98
C VAL A 149 12.15 -23.75 -37.87
N THR A 150 12.73 -23.11 -38.88
CA THR A 150 12.89 -21.65 -38.90
C THR A 150 11.55 -20.91 -38.84
N ALA A 151 10.52 -21.39 -39.54
CA ALA A 151 9.19 -20.81 -39.46
C ALA A 151 8.57 -20.94 -38.05
N LEU A 152 8.78 -22.08 -37.37
CA LEU A 152 8.35 -22.30 -35.99
C LEU A 152 9.05 -21.37 -35.00
N GLU A 153 10.37 -21.18 -35.16
CA GLU A 153 11.16 -20.25 -34.35
C GLU A 153 10.67 -18.80 -34.48
N GLU A 154 10.37 -18.35 -35.71
CA GLU A 154 9.78 -17.02 -35.95
C GLU A 154 8.39 -16.87 -35.30
N HIS A 155 7.58 -17.93 -35.32
CA HIS A 155 6.27 -17.93 -34.66
C HIS A 155 6.38 -17.88 -33.13
N LEU A 156 7.34 -18.60 -32.56
CA LEU A 156 7.65 -18.56 -31.12
C LEU A 156 8.10 -17.17 -30.69
N GLU A 157 8.98 -16.51 -31.45
CA GLU A 157 9.43 -15.15 -31.15
C GLU A 157 8.27 -14.14 -31.19
N LYS A 158 7.35 -14.28 -32.17
CA LYS A 158 6.13 -13.46 -32.23
C LYS A 158 5.22 -13.70 -31.03
N LEU A 159 5.09 -14.95 -30.59
CA LEU A 159 4.29 -15.30 -29.40
C LEU A 159 4.90 -14.71 -28.12
N ASP A 160 6.23 -14.81 -27.96
CA ASP A 160 6.95 -14.24 -26.82
C ASP A 160 6.84 -12.71 -26.78
N ASN A 161 6.96 -12.05 -27.92
CA ASN A 161 6.72 -10.61 -28.04
C ASN A 161 5.27 -10.24 -27.69
N PHE A 162 4.29 -11.02 -28.15
CA PHE A 162 2.89 -10.79 -27.82
C PHE A 162 2.62 -10.99 -26.32
N ILE A 163 3.19 -12.02 -25.70
CA ILE A 163 3.15 -12.23 -24.25
C ILE A 163 3.81 -11.06 -23.50
N GLY A 164 4.94 -10.55 -24.00
CA GLY A 164 5.58 -9.34 -23.47
C GLY A 164 4.67 -8.12 -23.50
N ILE A 165 4.01 -7.88 -24.64
CA ILE A 165 3.04 -6.78 -24.82
C ILE A 165 1.82 -6.95 -23.89
N LEU A 166 1.31 -8.17 -23.71
CA LEU A 166 0.20 -8.43 -22.79
C LEU A 166 0.62 -8.23 -21.33
N LYS A 167 1.83 -8.66 -20.94
CA LYS A 167 2.36 -8.40 -19.60
C LYS A 167 2.60 -6.90 -19.36
N ASP A 168 3.02 -6.14 -20.36
CA ASP A 168 3.19 -4.70 -20.22
C ASP A 168 1.83 -3.97 -20.15
N ARG A 169 0.85 -4.38 -20.97
CA ARG A 169 -0.51 -3.81 -20.94
C ARG A 169 -1.34 -4.19 -19.71
N PHE A 170 -1.13 -5.37 -19.13
CA PHE A 170 -1.99 -5.92 -18.08
C PHE A 170 -1.28 -6.27 -16.77
N GLY A 171 0.06 -6.27 -16.73
CA GLY A 171 0.84 -6.97 -15.72
C GLY A 171 1.55 -6.13 -14.66
N ASN A 172 1.42 -4.81 -14.63
CA ASN A 172 1.90 -4.00 -13.51
C ASN A 172 1.00 -2.78 -13.30
N GLY A 173 0.09 -2.85 -12.33
CA GLY A 173 -0.77 -1.74 -11.98
C GLY A 173 -1.67 -2.07 -10.82
N PHE A 174 -1.91 -1.09 -9.96
CA PHE A 174 -2.85 -1.27 -8.86
C PHE A 174 -4.23 -1.68 -9.38
N ARG A 175 -4.87 -2.61 -8.68
CA ARG A 175 -6.26 -3.01 -8.88
C ARG A 175 -6.98 -2.82 -7.56
N SER A 176 -8.01 -1.99 -7.58
CA SER A 176 -8.74 -1.57 -6.39
C SER A 176 -10.12 -2.19 -6.35
N VAL A 177 -10.58 -2.52 -5.15
CA VAL A 177 -11.95 -2.96 -4.89
C VAL A 177 -12.54 -2.13 -3.77
N PHE A 178 -13.80 -1.72 -3.95
CA PHE A 178 -14.56 -0.99 -2.95
C PHE A 178 -15.51 -1.91 -2.18
N ALA A 179 -15.77 -1.58 -0.92
CA ALA A 179 -16.88 -2.17 -0.20
C ALA A 179 -18.22 -1.82 -0.88
N LYS A 180 -19.20 -2.71 -0.74
CA LYS A 180 -20.53 -2.54 -1.35
C LYS A 180 -21.26 -1.30 -0.86
N HIS A 181 -21.13 -0.99 0.43
CA HIS A 181 -21.84 0.11 1.10
C HIS A 181 -20.85 1.22 1.46
N SER A 182 -21.33 2.45 1.38
CA SER A 182 -20.59 3.60 1.88
C SER A 182 -20.53 3.57 3.40
N ILE A 183 -19.57 4.31 3.95
CA ILE A 183 -19.51 4.61 5.37
C ILE A 183 -20.79 5.39 5.74
N PRO A 184 -21.50 5.02 6.82
CA PRO A 184 -22.68 5.76 7.25
C PRO A 184 -22.36 7.24 7.52
N CYS A 185 -23.10 8.16 6.88
CA CYS A 185 -22.93 9.60 7.05
C CYS A 185 -23.64 10.17 8.30
N SER A 186 -24.24 9.33 9.16
CA SER A 186 -24.88 9.86 10.36
C SER A 186 -23.80 10.45 11.27
N GLU A 187 -23.96 11.71 11.69
CA GLU A 187 -23.12 12.45 12.64
C GLU A 187 -23.12 11.85 14.07
N SER A 188 -23.49 10.58 14.21
CA SER A 188 -23.40 9.85 15.46
C SER A 188 -21.92 9.70 15.84
N ALA A 189 -21.60 10.13 17.06
CA ALA A 189 -20.25 10.12 17.61
C ALA A 189 -19.69 8.67 17.61
N GLY A 190 -18.83 8.36 16.64
CA GLY A 190 -18.30 7.02 16.47
C GLY A 190 -17.11 6.96 15.52
N ILE A 191 -16.45 5.81 15.53
CA ILE A 191 -15.36 5.47 14.62
C ILE A 191 -15.89 4.36 13.70
N PHE A 192 -15.82 4.60 12.39
CA PHE A 192 -15.88 3.50 11.44
C PHE A 192 -14.48 2.89 11.34
N TYR A 193 -14.35 1.57 11.43
CA TYR A 193 -13.06 0.87 11.40
C TYR A 193 -13.20 -0.48 10.71
N PHE A 194 -12.17 -0.86 9.95
CA PHE A 194 -12.04 -2.19 9.36
C PHE A 194 -10.57 -2.62 9.35
N GLU A 195 -10.34 -3.93 9.32
CA GLU A 195 -9.00 -4.52 9.32
C GLU A 195 -8.73 -5.29 8.03
N MET A 196 -7.46 -5.33 7.64
CA MET A 196 -6.92 -6.15 6.58
C MET A 196 -5.80 -7.03 7.15
N LYS A 197 -5.91 -8.34 6.93
CA LYS A 197 -4.84 -9.31 7.19
C LYS A 197 -4.10 -9.58 5.89
N ILE A 198 -2.77 -9.44 5.90
CA ILE A 198 -1.95 -9.73 4.72
C ILE A 198 -1.59 -11.23 4.68
N ILE A 199 -2.15 -11.96 3.72
CA ILE A 199 -1.89 -13.40 3.55
C ILE A 199 -0.69 -13.61 2.63
N ASN A 200 -0.68 -12.93 1.48
CA ASN A 200 0.41 -12.95 0.51
C ASN A 200 0.38 -11.66 -0.31
N VAL A 201 1.45 -10.86 -0.32
CA VAL A 201 1.57 -9.69 -1.20
C VAL A 201 2.99 -9.63 -1.72
N LYS A 202 3.16 -9.54 -3.05
CA LYS A 202 4.47 -9.54 -3.71
C LYS A 202 5.11 -8.16 -3.72
N ASN A 203 4.38 -7.12 -4.11
CA ASN A 203 4.85 -5.74 -4.07
C ASN A 203 4.01 -4.85 -3.13
N LEU A 204 3.15 -4.01 -3.69
CA LEU A 204 2.49 -2.93 -2.97
C LEU A 204 1.00 -3.24 -2.78
N CYS A 205 0.54 -3.09 -1.54
CA CYS A 205 -0.88 -3.09 -1.24
C CYS A 205 -1.24 -1.88 -0.39
N SER A 206 -2.50 -1.47 -0.47
CA SER A 206 -3.01 -0.32 0.25
C SER A 206 -4.39 -0.58 0.83
N ILE A 207 -4.63 0.00 2.01
CA ILE A 207 -5.93 0.05 2.69
C ILE A 207 -6.34 1.51 2.87
N GLY A 208 -7.61 1.83 2.68
CA GLY A 208 -8.04 3.23 2.79
C GLY A 208 -9.52 3.51 2.61
N PHE A 209 -9.82 4.80 2.49
CA PHE A 209 -11.13 5.33 2.12
C PHE A 209 -11.02 6.22 0.89
N ALA A 210 -11.96 6.08 -0.05
CA ALA A 210 -12.06 6.95 -1.21
C ALA A 210 -13.51 7.08 -1.67
N THR A 211 -13.80 8.09 -2.47
CA THR A 211 -15.06 8.17 -3.22
C THR A 211 -14.99 7.23 -4.43
N LYS A 212 -16.15 6.89 -5.01
CA LYS A 212 -16.22 6.11 -6.27
C LYS A 212 -15.63 6.82 -7.49
N ALA A 213 -15.19 8.08 -7.36
CA ALA A 213 -14.48 8.79 -8.41
C ALA A 213 -13.01 8.32 -8.56
N MET A 214 -12.47 7.56 -7.60
CA MET A 214 -11.13 6.99 -7.73
C MET A 214 -11.11 5.88 -8.80
N PRO A 215 -10.21 5.95 -9.79
CA PRO A 215 -10.01 4.88 -10.77
C PRO A 215 -9.64 3.56 -10.09
N LEU A 216 -10.17 2.45 -10.61
CA LEU A 216 -9.90 1.12 -10.05
C LEU A 216 -8.52 0.58 -10.45
N ASP A 217 -7.98 1.06 -11.56
CA ASP A 217 -6.71 0.66 -12.17
C ASP A 217 -5.59 1.70 -11.98
N GLY A 218 -5.88 2.79 -11.27
CA GLY A 218 -4.97 3.90 -11.02
C GLY A 218 -4.10 3.71 -9.77
N ARG A 219 -3.03 4.51 -9.68
CA ARG A 219 -2.16 4.51 -8.50
C ARG A 219 -2.89 5.10 -7.29
N VAL A 220 -2.91 4.34 -6.20
CA VAL A 220 -3.52 4.74 -4.94
C VAL A 220 -2.88 6.02 -4.39
N GLY A 221 -3.69 6.95 -3.89
CA GLY A 221 -3.21 8.20 -3.29
C GLY A 221 -3.00 9.37 -4.26
N GLN A 222 -3.25 9.19 -5.57
CA GLN A 222 -3.19 10.28 -6.55
C GLN A 222 -4.44 11.17 -6.57
N ASN A 223 -5.56 10.70 -6.01
CA ASN A 223 -6.81 11.44 -6.01
C ASN A 223 -6.93 12.29 -4.74
N SER A 224 -7.35 13.55 -4.90
CA SER A 224 -7.56 14.53 -3.82
C SER A 224 -8.60 14.12 -2.78
N ASP A 225 -9.36 13.06 -3.07
CA ASP A 225 -10.56 12.65 -2.34
C ASP A 225 -10.40 11.24 -1.75
N SER A 226 -9.15 10.87 -1.46
CA SER A 226 -8.77 9.56 -0.94
C SER A 226 -7.80 9.67 0.23
N CYS A 227 -7.84 8.68 1.10
CA CYS A 227 -6.79 8.41 2.06
C CYS A 227 -6.38 6.94 1.97
N SER A 228 -5.09 6.66 2.11
CA SER A 228 -4.60 5.29 2.12
C SER A 228 -3.33 5.14 2.93
N TYR A 229 -3.13 3.94 3.45
CA TYR A 229 -1.88 3.46 4.02
C TYR A 229 -1.37 2.32 3.16
N GLN A 230 -0.19 2.51 2.59
CA GLN A 230 0.47 1.60 1.67
C GLN A 230 1.55 0.76 2.37
N SER A 231 1.78 -0.46 1.90
CA SER A 231 2.70 -1.43 2.52
C SER A 231 4.16 -0.95 2.63
N ASP A 232 4.57 0.01 1.80
CA ASP A 232 5.87 0.67 1.86
C ASP A 232 5.98 1.70 2.99
N GLY A 233 4.94 1.87 3.80
CA GLY A 233 4.91 2.77 4.94
C GLY A 233 4.32 4.14 4.63
N LYS A 234 3.89 4.41 3.39
CA LYS A 234 3.40 5.74 3.03
C LYS A 234 1.92 5.91 3.35
N PHE A 235 1.60 7.02 4.01
CA PHE A 235 0.26 7.55 4.01
C PHE A 235 0.09 8.48 2.82
N TRP A 236 -1.03 8.36 2.12
CA TRP A 236 -1.46 9.30 1.09
C TRP A 236 -2.80 9.86 1.50
N VAL A 237 -2.93 11.17 1.69
CA VAL A 237 -4.18 11.78 2.16
C VAL A 237 -4.48 13.06 1.40
N ASN A 238 -5.63 13.13 0.75
CA ASN A 238 -6.01 14.27 -0.11
C ASN A 238 -5.04 14.51 -1.29
N GLY A 239 -4.59 13.43 -1.92
CA GLY A 239 -3.77 13.48 -3.14
C GLY A 239 -2.24 13.43 -2.92
N PRO A 240 -1.45 13.56 -4.00
CA PRO A 240 -0.05 13.14 -4.02
C PRO A 240 0.92 14.09 -3.29
N LYS A 241 0.49 15.32 -2.97
CA LYS A 241 1.32 16.32 -2.28
C LYS A 241 1.41 16.12 -0.77
N ASN A 242 0.53 15.27 -0.23
CA ASN A 242 0.36 15.06 1.20
C ASN A 242 0.67 13.60 1.52
N ASN A 243 1.95 13.26 1.47
CA ASN A 243 2.43 11.96 1.93
C ASN A 243 3.31 12.09 3.17
N THR A 244 3.18 11.10 4.07
CA THR A 244 4.04 10.95 5.23
C THR A 244 4.52 9.52 5.30
N GLU A 245 5.77 9.33 5.75
CA GLU A 245 6.34 7.99 5.93
C GLU A 245 6.10 7.49 7.35
N GLN A 246 5.80 6.21 7.45
CA GLN A 246 5.45 5.49 8.67
C GLN A 246 6.00 4.06 8.60
N THR A 247 5.63 3.26 9.58
CA THR A 247 6.03 1.85 9.66
C THR A 247 5.56 1.09 8.42
N LYS A 248 6.39 0.23 7.85
CA LYS A 248 6.01 -0.67 6.73
C LYS A 248 5.19 -1.85 7.23
N PHE A 249 4.42 -2.51 6.39
CA PHE A 249 3.73 -3.76 6.74
C PHE A 249 3.84 -4.80 5.64
N SER A 250 3.73 -6.08 6.03
CA SER A 250 4.01 -7.21 5.14
C SER A 250 3.20 -8.45 5.54
N ARG A 251 3.48 -9.57 4.88
CA ARG A 251 2.83 -10.87 5.14
C ARG A 251 2.77 -11.20 6.64
N GLY A 252 1.58 -11.54 7.11
CA GLY A 252 1.30 -11.89 8.51
C GLY A 252 0.87 -10.72 9.39
N ASP A 253 1.09 -9.47 8.96
CA ASP A 253 0.60 -8.30 9.69
C ASP A 253 -0.93 -8.16 9.55
N PHE A 254 -1.51 -7.45 10.53
CA PHE A 254 -2.86 -6.92 10.49
C PHE A 254 -2.78 -5.40 10.44
N VAL A 255 -3.50 -4.79 9.51
CA VAL A 255 -3.51 -3.35 9.32
C VAL A 255 -4.94 -2.85 9.42
N GLY A 256 -5.16 -1.88 10.29
CA GLY A 256 -6.47 -1.27 10.47
C GLY A 256 -6.56 0.10 9.81
N CYS A 257 -7.75 0.41 9.30
CA CYS A 257 -8.08 1.72 8.77
C CYS A 257 -9.41 2.18 9.38
N GLY A 258 -9.40 3.37 9.98
CA GLY A 258 -10.56 3.96 10.63
C GLY A 258 -10.71 5.44 10.37
N ILE A 259 -11.92 5.93 10.56
CA ILE A 259 -12.26 7.35 10.45
C ILE A 259 -13.18 7.73 11.61
N ASN A 260 -12.83 8.82 12.28
CA ASN A 260 -13.75 9.45 13.22
C ASN A 260 -14.80 10.23 12.41
N LEU A 261 -16.06 9.83 12.52
CA LEU A 261 -17.13 10.36 11.67
C LEU A 261 -17.44 11.84 11.96
N ALA A 262 -17.20 12.29 13.19
CA ALA A 262 -17.41 13.68 13.60
C ALA A 262 -16.26 14.60 13.15
N THR A 263 -15.02 14.19 13.40
CA THR A 263 -13.84 15.04 13.14
C THR A 263 -13.20 14.82 11.77
N ARG A 264 -13.63 13.77 11.04
CA ARG A 264 -13.04 13.31 9.76
C ARG A 264 -11.54 12.97 9.85
N ARG A 265 -11.04 12.74 11.06
CA ARG A 265 -9.66 12.32 11.29
C ARG A 265 -9.48 10.85 10.93
N ILE A 266 -8.42 10.56 10.17
CA ILE A 266 -8.04 9.21 9.75
C ILE A 266 -7.22 8.51 10.83
N ILE A 267 -7.38 7.20 10.91
CA ILE A 267 -6.77 6.34 11.91
C ILE A 267 -6.17 5.16 11.16
N PHE A 268 -4.87 4.95 11.32
CA PHE A 268 -4.21 3.75 10.82
C PHE A 268 -3.62 2.99 11.99
N THR A 269 -3.72 1.67 11.95
CA THR A 269 -3.12 0.79 12.96
C THR A 269 -2.28 -0.27 12.27
N LYS A 270 -1.22 -0.71 12.95
CA LYS A 270 -0.47 -1.91 12.59
C LYS A 270 -0.42 -2.82 13.81
N ASN A 271 -0.91 -4.05 13.66
CA ASN A 271 -0.96 -5.06 14.72
C ASN A 271 -1.59 -4.52 16.02
N GLY A 272 -2.67 -3.74 15.88
CA GLY A 272 -3.40 -3.12 16.98
C GLY A 272 -2.75 -1.86 17.59
N GLN A 273 -1.55 -1.48 17.16
CA GLN A 273 -0.90 -0.25 17.59
C GLN A 273 -1.30 0.91 16.67
N PRO A 274 -1.82 2.04 17.21
CA PRO A 274 -2.11 3.22 16.40
C PRO A 274 -0.82 3.85 15.87
N LEU A 275 -0.87 4.32 14.64
CA LEU A 275 0.22 5.07 14.00
C LEU A 275 -0.01 6.59 14.17
N ASP A 276 1.02 7.39 13.91
CA ASP A 276 0.90 8.85 14.01
C ASP A 276 0.05 9.40 12.86
N THR A 277 -1.24 9.59 13.14
CA THR A 277 -2.22 10.20 12.24
C THR A 277 -2.72 11.56 12.76
N ALA A 278 -1.93 12.26 13.60
CA ALA A 278 -2.34 13.50 14.27
C ALA A 278 -2.90 14.58 13.34
N ASN A 279 -2.30 14.71 12.17
CA ASN A 279 -2.60 15.75 11.19
C ASN A 279 -3.32 15.23 9.94
N LEU A 280 -3.83 14.00 9.96
CA LEU A 280 -4.48 13.39 8.80
C LEU A 280 -6.00 13.59 8.87
N PHE A 281 -6.49 14.54 8.08
CA PHE A 281 -7.90 14.85 7.95
C PHE A 281 -8.34 14.69 6.50
N LEU A 282 -9.49 14.08 6.28
CA LEU A 282 -10.09 14.06 4.95
C LEU A 282 -10.85 15.38 4.71
N SER A 283 -10.55 16.09 3.63
CA SER A 283 -11.13 17.41 3.35
C SER A 283 -12.59 17.40 2.85
N LEU A 284 -13.19 16.22 2.65
CA LEU A 284 -14.55 16.10 2.09
C LEU A 284 -15.62 16.22 3.17
N SER A 285 -16.60 17.10 2.94
CA SER A 285 -17.56 17.54 3.96
C SER A 285 -19.04 17.46 3.58
N SER A 286 -19.48 16.64 2.61
CA SER A 286 -20.93 16.56 2.30
C SER A 286 -21.47 15.16 2.01
N ALA A 287 -22.79 15.02 2.16
CA ALA A 287 -23.55 13.84 1.79
C ALA A 287 -23.43 13.48 0.30
N ASP A 288 -23.00 14.43 -0.53
CA ASP A 288 -22.85 14.28 -1.99
C ASP A 288 -21.58 13.47 -2.36
N PHE A 289 -20.66 13.25 -1.41
CA PHE A 289 -19.43 12.51 -1.62
C PHE A 289 -19.32 11.32 -0.65
N PRO A 290 -20.12 10.25 -0.85
CA PRO A 290 -20.06 9.08 -0.01
C PRO A 290 -18.67 8.43 -0.07
N LEU A 291 -18.09 8.21 1.11
CA LEU A 291 -16.82 7.52 1.27
C LEU A 291 -17.04 6.02 1.34
N PHE A 292 -16.16 5.27 0.69
CA PHE A 292 -16.17 3.82 0.68
C PHE A 292 -14.81 3.30 1.17
N PRO A 293 -14.80 2.28 2.04
CA PRO A 293 -13.62 1.47 2.27
C PRO A 293 -13.14 0.86 0.96
N PHE A 294 -11.83 0.84 0.75
CA PHE A 294 -11.23 0.17 -0.39
C PHE A 294 -9.92 -0.52 -0.03
N ILE A 295 -9.58 -1.52 -0.84
CA ILE A 295 -8.28 -2.18 -0.87
C ILE A 295 -7.72 -2.07 -2.27
N SER A 296 -6.41 -1.93 -2.39
CA SER A 296 -5.71 -2.02 -3.67
C SER A 296 -4.52 -2.96 -3.59
N LEU A 297 -4.34 -3.78 -4.63
CA LEU A 297 -3.25 -4.76 -4.77
C LEU A 297 -2.51 -4.49 -6.09
N SER A 298 -1.20 -4.73 -6.15
CA SER A 298 -0.41 -4.44 -7.35
C SER A 298 -0.19 -5.65 -8.25
N ASP A 299 -0.20 -6.87 -7.71
CA ASP A 299 0.25 -8.05 -8.44
C ASP A 299 -0.77 -9.18 -8.49
N SER A 300 -0.69 -9.94 -9.57
CA SER A 300 -1.44 -11.19 -9.69
C SER A 300 -0.97 -12.21 -8.65
N GLY A 301 -1.93 -12.80 -7.94
CA GLY A 301 -1.72 -13.73 -6.84
C GLY A 301 -1.54 -13.08 -5.46
N ASP A 302 -1.66 -11.76 -5.36
CA ASP A 302 -1.81 -11.09 -4.06
C ASP A 302 -3.13 -11.52 -3.39
N LEU A 303 -3.06 -11.78 -2.09
CA LEU A 303 -4.14 -12.33 -1.29
C LEU A 303 -4.17 -11.65 0.08
N ILE A 304 -5.34 -11.14 0.43
CA ILE A 304 -5.64 -10.47 1.68
C ILE A 304 -7.01 -10.94 2.19
N GLU A 305 -7.28 -10.68 3.47
CA GLU A 305 -8.58 -10.92 4.08
C GLU A 305 -9.01 -9.64 4.81
N THR A 306 -10.24 -9.18 4.59
CA THR A 306 -10.78 -7.99 5.27
C THR A 306 -11.84 -8.35 6.30
N ASN A 307 -11.90 -7.58 7.38
CA ASN A 307 -12.87 -7.73 8.45
C ASN A 307 -13.59 -6.39 8.71
N PHE A 308 -14.91 -6.39 8.53
CA PHE A 308 -15.76 -5.20 8.67
C PHE A 308 -16.61 -5.19 9.97
N GLY A 309 -16.34 -6.07 10.94
CA GLY A 309 -16.95 -5.96 12.28
C GLY A 309 -17.69 -7.18 12.81
N ALA A 310 -17.30 -8.41 12.45
CA ALA A 310 -17.82 -9.60 13.12
C ALA A 310 -17.13 -9.82 14.48
N GLN A 311 -15.80 -9.88 14.48
CA GLN A 311 -14.91 -9.85 15.65
C GLN A 311 -13.53 -9.37 15.18
N PHE A 312 -13.12 -8.16 15.56
CA PHE A 312 -11.80 -7.64 15.18
C PHE A 312 -10.69 -8.42 15.89
N LYS A 313 -9.53 -8.55 15.23
CA LYS A 313 -8.35 -9.14 15.89
C LYS A 313 -7.84 -8.22 16.98
N PHE A 314 -7.95 -6.90 16.77
CA PHE A 314 -7.59 -5.87 17.73
C PHE A 314 -8.80 -5.02 18.07
N ASP A 315 -8.99 -4.74 19.35
CA ASP A 315 -10.14 -3.99 19.85
C ASP A 315 -10.08 -2.50 19.40
N PRO A 316 -10.99 -2.05 18.51
CA PRO A 316 -11.01 -0.67 18.05
C PRO A 316 -11.49 0.31 19.14
N ALA A 317 -12.09 -0.15 20.24
CA ALA A 317 -12.45 0.74 21.36
C ALA A 317 -11.21 1.38 22.00
N LYS A 318 -10.04 0.72 21.90
CA LYS A 318 -8.75 1.31 22.29
C LYS A 318 -8.39 2.52 21.43
N LEU A 319 -8.87 2.60 20.19
CA LEU A 319 -8.67 3.76 19.31
C LEU A 319 -9.49 4.95 19.77
N ILE A 320 -10.75 4.76 20.20
CA ILE A 320 -11.62 5.84 20.73
C ILE A 320 -10.98 6.52 21.94
N LEU A 321 -10.30 5.74 22.76
CA LEU A 321 -9.62 6.19 23.96
C LEU A 321 -8.34 7.00 23.70
N ASN A 322 -7.85 6.93 22.47
CA ASN A 322 -6.57 7.46 22.01
C ASN A 322 -6.72 8.79 21.25
N PHE A 323 -7.94 9.23 20.95
CA PHE A 323 -8.20 10.57 20.43
C PHE A 323 -8.66 11.47 21.57
N PRO A 324 -8.04 12.65 21.79
CA PRO A 324 -8.61 13.63 22.68
C PRO A 324 -9.99 14.00 22.14
N ARG A 325 -11.05 13.68 22.90
CA ARG A 325 -12.38 14.19 22.61
C ARG A 325 -12.29 15.71 22.64
N GLU A 326 -12.89 16.40 21.66
CA GLU A 326 -13.06 17.84 21.76
C GLU A 326 -13.73 18.15 23.10
N ASN A 327 -13.09 19.00 23.89
CA ASN A 327 -13.55 19.32 25.23
C ASN A 327 -14.35 20.62 25.19
N TYR A 328 -15.19 20.81 26.19
CA TYR A 328 -16.05 21.99 26.36
C TYR A 328 -16.41 22.12 27.84
N TRP A 329 -16.92 23.27 28.26
CA TRP A 329 -17.31 23.50 29.64
C TRP A 329 -18.55 22.68 30.03
N ASP A 330 -18.53 22.02 31.19
CA ASP A 330 -19.61 21.18 31.67
C ASP A 330 -20.60 22.00 32.49
N ALA A 331 -21.81 22.22 31.97
CA ALA A 331 -22.86 22.95 32.69
C ALA A 331 -23.21 22.31 34.05
N ASN A 332 -23.03 20.99 34.19
CA ASN A 332 -23.27 20.28 35.46
C ASN A 332 -22.14 20.45 36.48
N ALA A 333 -21.01 21.03 36.07
CA ALA A 333 -19.86 21.33 36.92
C ALA A 333 -19.43 22.78 36.73
N CYS A 334 -20.43 23.65 36.64
CA CYS A 334 -20.32 25.08 36.55
C CYS A 334 -20.97 25.67 37.79
N ASP A 335 -20.25 26.53 38.50
CA ASP A 335 -20.81 27.28 39.61
C ASP A 335 -21.98 28.17 39.14
N GLU A 336 -22.96 28.38 40.02
CA GLU A 336 -24.19 29.13 39.73
C GLU A 336 -23.94 30.60 39.35
N LYS A 337 -22.80 31.18 39.75
CA LYS A 337 -22.39 32.55 39.43
C LYS A 337 -21.73 32.67 38.05
N LEU A 338 -21.42 31.54 37.41
CA LEU A 338 -20.92 31.50 36.04
C LEU A 338 -22.03 31.13 35.06
N GLU A 339 -21.85 31.58 33.83
CA GLU A 339 -22.69 31.24 32.70
C GLU A 339 -21.81 30.78 31.54
N ILE A 340 -22.16 29.63 30.96
CA ILE A 340 -21.54 29.11 29.75
C ILE A 340 -22.35 29.64 28.56
N ILE A 341 -21.70 30.36 27.65
CA ILE A 341 -22.36 31.05 26.54
C ILE A 341 -21.97 30.41 25.19
N GLY A 342 -22.95 30.32 24.29
CA GLY A 342 -22.76 29.98 22.88
C GLY A 342 -22.83 28.50 22.54
N ASN A 343 -22.98 28.21 21.24
CA ASN A 343 -23.33 26.87 20.73
C ASN A 343 -22.27 25.78 20.98
N LYS A 344 -21.03 26.14 21.34
CA LYS A 344 -19.94 25.19 21.61
C LYS A 344 -19.53 25.10 23.08
N SER A 345 -20.20 25.84 23.97
CA SER A 345 -19.87 25.84 25.41
C SER A 345 -18.40 26.16 25.71
N LEU A 346 -17.81 27.12 24.98
CA LEU A 346 -16.40 27.52 25.12
C LEU A 346 -16.22 28.85 25.86
N THR A 347 -17.25 29.68 25.89
CA THR A 347 -17.23 30.99 26.54
C THR A 347 -17.78 30.88 27.95
N VAL A 348 -17.07 31.45 28.92
CA VAL A 348 -17.51 31.54 30.33
C VAL A 348 -17.60 33.00 30.70
N HIS A 349 -18.72 33.37 31.31
CA HIS A 349 -19.00 34.72 31.78
C HIS A 349 -19.41 34.69 33.24
N HIS A 350 -18.84 35.58 34.05
CA HIS A 350 -19.25 35.74 35.44
C HIS A 350 -20.44 36.69 35.55
N LYS A 351 -21.63 36.14 35.81
CA LYS A 351 -22.91 36.89 35.89
C LYS A 351 -23.27 37.40 37.30
N GLY A 352 -22.42 37.15 38.29
CA GLY A 352 -22.62 37.64 39.67
C GLY A 352 -22.48 39.16 39.82
N ASN A 353 -22.64 39.66 41.06
CA ASN A 353 -22.63 41.09 41.36
C ASN A 353 -21.24 41.58 41.79
N TYR A 354 -20.96 42.87 41.60
CA TYR A 354 -19.66 43.48 41.99
C TYR A 354 -19.31 43.34 43.49
N ASN A 355 -20.30 43.08 44.34
CA ASN A 355 -20.12 42.91 45.79
C ASN A 355 -19.87 41.44 46.22
N ASP A 356 -19.79 40.50 45.27
CA ASP A 356 -19.46 39.09 45.52
C ASP A 356 -17.95 38.91 45.78
N TYR A 357 -17.43 39.55 46.82
CA TYR A 357 -16.01 39.42 47.19
C TYR A 357 -15.70 37.99 47.67
N TYR A 358 -14.58 37.43 47.21
CA TYR A 358 -13.97 36.18 47.69
C TYR A 358 -14.67 34.87 47.33
N THR A 359 -15.54 34.84 46.31
CA THR A 359 -16.24 33.59 45.95
C THR A 359 -15.63 32.81 44.78
N CYS A 360 -14.68 33.38 44.03
CA CYS A 360 -13.91 32.77 42.93
C CYS A 360 -14.57 31.53 42.29
N PRO A 361 -15.77 31.69 41.70
CA PRO A 361 -16.54 30.58 41.16
C PRO A 361 -15.81 29.93 39.98
N SER A 362 -16.04 28.64 39.81
CA SER A 362 -15.27 27.81 38.88
C SER A 362 -16.14 26.96 37.97
N VAL A 363 -15.60 26.61 36.80
CA VAL A 363 -16.19 25.63 35.89
C VAL A 363 -15.14 24.64 35.41
N PHE A 364 -15.53 23.37 35.36
CA PHE A 364 -14.71 22.29 34.86
C PHE A 364 -15.14 21.88 33.45
N ALA A 365 -14.19 21.39 32.67
CA ALA A 365 -14.50 20.83 31.36
C ALA A 365 -15.24 19.48 31.47
N LYS A 366 -15.91 19.07 30.40
CA LYS A 366 -16.74 17.86 30.35
C LYS A 366 -15.92 16.59 30.43
N HIS A 367 -14.78 16.56 29.76
CA HIS A 367 -13.95 15.38 29.61
C HIS A 367 -12.66 15.52 30.42
N LYS A 368 -12.30 14.42 31.11
CA LYS A 368 -11.03 14.28 31.81
C LYS A 368 -9.89 14.00 30.82
N ILE A 369 -8.71 14.45 31.20
CA ILE A 369 -7.41 14.10 30.62
C ILE A 369 -6.87 12.91 31.40
N LEU A 370 -6.40 11.87 30.70
CA LEU A 370 -5.82 10.67 31.30
C LEU A 370 -4.29 10.73 31.19
N LEU A 371 -3.58 10.66 32.33
CA LEU A 371 -2.13 10.85 32.41
C LEU A 371 -1.31 9.60 32.06
N ASN A 372 -1.90 8.52 31.53
CA ASN A 372 -1.18 7.27 31.25
C ASN A 372 -1.62 6.63 29.91
N LYS A 373 -1.96 7.42 28.86
CA LYS A 373 -2.51 6.88 27.60
C LYS A 373 -1.75 7.28 26.33
N TYR A 374 -1.42 6.27 25.54
CA TYR A 374 -0.40 6.21 24.49
C TYR A 374 -0.75 6.88 23.14
N SER A 375 -1.37 8.07 23.09
CA SER A 375 -1.76 8.60 21.75
C SER A 375 -1.66 10.10 21.51
N SER A 376 -1.29 10.87 22.52
CA SER A 376 -0.68 12.19 22.33
C SER A 376 0.18 12.45 23.54
N ASN A 377 1.49 12.69 23.36
CA ASN A 377 2.36 12.93 24.51
C ASN A 377 1.97 14.19 25.28
N ILE A 378 1.10 15.05 24.75
CA ILE A 378 0.74 16.34 25.31
C ILE A 378 -0.78 16.56 25.28
N SER A 379 -1.35 17.06 26.37
CA SER A 379 -2.66 17.71 26.41
C SER A 379 -2.48 19.19 26.68
N TYR A 380 -3.12 20.07 25.91
CA TYR A 380 -2.99 21.52 26.02
C TYR A 380 -4.30 22.22 25.68
N TYR A 381 -4.58 23.35 26.33
CA TYR A 381 -5.66 24.25 25.96
C TYR A 381 -5.28 25.72 26.17
N GLU A 382 -5.94 26.61 25.44
CA GLU A 382 -5.77 28.06 25.54
C GLU A 382 -7.01 28.71 26.14
N ILE A 383 -6.79 29.81 26.85
CA ILE A 383 -7.79 30.74 27.33
C ILE A 383 -7.50 32.10 26.72
N SER A 384 -8.45 32.65 25.97
CA SER A 384 -8.43 34.05 25.53
C SER A 384 -9.25 34.90 26.50
N VAL A 385 -8.61 35.89 27.12
CA VAL A 385 -9.26 36.81 28.05
C VAL A 385 -9.99 37.89 27.26
N LYS A 386 -11.31 37.92 27.37
CA LYS A 386 -12.16 38.89 26.67
C LYS A 386 -12.43 40.13 27.52
N ASN A 387 -12.66 39.93 28.81
CA ASN A 387 -12.90 40.98 29.78
C ASN A 387 -12.41 40.54 31.16
N LYS A 388 -11.67 41.41 31.83
CA LYS A 388 -11.18 41.29 33.20
C LYS A 388 -11.56 42.57 33.93
N ARG A 389 -12.77 42.59 34.49
CA ARG A 389 -13.29 43.74 35.22
C ARG A 389 -12.79 43.72 36.64
N GLY A 390 -12.14 44.80 37.08
CA GLY A 390 -11.75 45.03 38.47
C GLY A 390 -10.24 44.84 38.73
N ARG A 391 -9.65 45.80 39.45
CA ARG A 391 -8.21 45.87 39.73
C ARG A 391 -7.69 44.73 40.61
N PHE A 392 -8.57 44.10 41.39
CA PHE A 392 -8.25 43.03 42.36
C PHE A 392 -8.85 41.66 41.99
N ASN A 393 -9.50 41.55 40.84
CA ASN A 393 -10.24 40.35 40.48
C ASN A 393 -9.31 39.37 39.76
N GLU A 394 -9.19 38.16 40.28
CA GLU A 394 -8.26 37.14 39.83
C GLU A 394 -8.92 36.23 38.77
N LEU A 395 -8.23 35.99 37.65
CA LEU A 395 -8.56 34.93 36.71
C LEU A 395 -7.60 33.77 36.91
N ILE A 396 -8.11 32.56 36.99
CA ILE A 396 -7.31 31.36 37.24
C ILE A 396 -7.70 30.31 36.22
N PHE A 397 -6.73 29.55 35.73
CA PHE A 397 -7.01 28.39 34.92
C PHE A 397 -5.95 27.32 35.15
N GLY A 398 -6.31 26.08 34.88
CA GLY A 398 -5.37 24.98 35.03
C GLY A 398 -6.00 23.60 34.95
N PHE A 399 -5.32 22.66 35.56
CA PHE A 399 -5.77 21.29 35.72
C PHE A 399 -6.02 20.99 37.19
N ALA A 400 -7.12 20.32 37.51
CA ALA A 400 -7.39 19.84 38.85
C ALA A 400 -8.16 18.51 38.84
N VAL A 401 -8.08 17.76 39.94
CA VAL A 401 -8.96 16.61 40.16
C VAL A 401 -10.36 17.13 40.48
N LYS A 402 -11.37 16.70 39.71
CA LYS A 402 -12.76 17.13 39.90
C LYS A 402 -13.36 16.51 41.16
N GLN A 403 -13.31 17.23 42.28
CA GLN A 403 -14.02 16.86 43.50
C GLN A 403 -15.47 17.36 43.41
N GLN A 404 -16.45 16.45 43.44
CA GLN A 404 -17.87 16.77 43.22
C GLN A 404 -18.48 17.72 44.27
N THR A 405 -17.80 18.01 45.37
CA THR A 405 -18.40 18.60 46.59
C THR A 405 -18.00 20.04 46.89
N LYS A 406 -17.17 20.71 46.08
CA LYS A 406 -16.66 22.06 46.40
C LYS A 406 -16.62 22.97 45.18
N PHE A 407 -17.75 23.61 44.89
CA PHE A 407 -17.82 24.70 43.91
C PHE A 407 -17.74 26.08 44.58
N TYR A 408 -17.75 26.12 45.92
CA TYR A 408 -17.62 27.35 46.72
C TYR A 408 -16.20 27.47 47.29
N GLY A 409 -15.45 28.49 46.88
CA GLY A 409 -14.14 28.84 47.42
C GLY A 409 -12.96 28.63 46.46
N THR A 410 -11.83 29.26 46.76
CA THR A 410 -10.66 29.33 45.88
C THR A 410 -9.98 27.96 45.73
N ILE A 411 -10.25 27.28 44.62
CA ILE A 411 -9.64 25.97 44.24
C ILE A 411 -8.09 26.01 44.26
N LEU A 412 -7.51 27.22 44.17
CA LEU A 412 -6.08 27.49 44.12
C LEU A 412 -5.23 26.77 45.17
N TYR A 413 -5.73 26.57 46.38
CA TYR A 413 -4.93 26.05 47.49
C TYR A 413 -5.24 24.59 47.85
N GLU A 414 -6.04 23.91 47.03
CA GLU A 414 -6.33 22.50 47.23
C GLU A 414 -5.21 21.62 46.65
N ASN A 415 -4.95 20.49 47.31
CA ASN A 415 -4.10 19.46 46.74
C ASN A 415 -4.68 18.99 45.39
N ASP A 416 -3.80 18.53 44.51
CA ASP A 416 -4.10 18.08 43.15
C ASP A 416 -4.63 19.16 42.19
N THR A 417 -4.43 20.43 42.54
CA THR A 417 -4.63 21.60 41.66
C THR A 417 -3.30 22.11 41.10
N TYR A 418 -3.25 22.32 39.78
CA TYR A 418 -2.13 22.85 39.04
C TYR A 418 -2.62 24.03 38.20
N ALA A 419 -2.23 25.25 38.57
CA ALA A 419 -2.91 26.45 38.08
C ALA A 419 -1.95 27.57 37.75
N TYR A 420 -2.43 28.48 36.91
CA TYR A 420 -1.78 29.73 36.55
C TYR A 420 -2.81 30.86 36.69
N ASP A 421 -2.47 31.88 37.47
CA ASP A 421 -3.35 33.01 37.74
C ASP A 421 -2.91 34.30 37.01
N SER A 422 -3.86 35.24 36.93
CA SER A 422 -3.69 36.51 36.23
C SER A 422 -2.62 37.43 36.83
N TYR A 423 -2.18 37.18 38.06
CA TYR A 423 -1.09 37.95 38.67
C TYR A 423 0.29 37.42 38.28
N GLY A 424 0.36 36.32 37.53
CA GLY A 424 1.61 35.74 37.10
C GLY A 424 2.10 34.62 38.02
N ASN A 425 1.24 34.08 38.90
CA ASN A 425 1.66 32.99 39.79
C ASN A 425 1.33 31.63 39.21
N ILE A 426 2.24 30.70 39.44
CA ILE A 426 2.06 29.29 39.12
C ILE A 426 1.91 28.51 40.42
N LEU A 427 0.89 27.66 40.46
CA LEU A 427 0.56 26.79 41.56
C LEU A 427 0.75 25.34 41.13
N ILE A 428 1.49 24.59 41.94
CA ILE A 428 1.77 23.17 41.72
C ILE A 428 1.32 22.41 42.95
N ASN A 429 0.33 21.53 42.78
CA ASN A 429 -0.29 20.77 43.86
C ASN A 429 -0.77 21.69 45.01
N GLY A 430 -1.54 22.73 44.65
CA GLY A 430 -2.10 23.71 45.59
C GLY A 430 -1.10 24.70 46.21
N LYS A 431 0.19 24.64 45.83
CA LYS A 431 1.24 25.47 46.41
C LYS A 431 1.82 26.45 45.39
N ARG A 432 1.81 27.73 45.74
CA ARG A 432 2.41 28.81 44.93
C ARG A 432 3.92 28.64 44.84
N LYS A 433 4.47 28.67 43.62
CA LYS A 433 5.90 28.47 43.34
C LYS A 433 6.67 29.76 43.03
N GLY A 434 5.99 30.88 42.86
CA GLY A 434 6.61 32.19 42.68
C GLY A 434 5.64 33.23 42.11
N ILE A 435 6.08 34.48 42.09
CA ILE A 435 5.40 35.60 41.44
C ILE A 435 6.34 36.11 40.35
N ASN A 436 5.91 36.11 39.10
CA ASN A 436 6.61 36.86 38.06
C ASN A 436 5.63 37.82 37.39
N ALA A 437 5.78 39.12 37.66
CA ALA A 437 4.92 40.16 37.13
C ALA A 437 4.94 40.22 35.59
N GLU A 438 6.04 39.82 34.94
CA GLU A 438 6.14 39.73 33.47
C GLU A 438 5.18 38.67 32.88
N HIS A 439 4.81 37.69 33.71
CA HIS A 439 3.85 36.64 33.37
C HIS A 439 2.40 37.05 33.69
N SER A 440 2.12 38.15 34.39
CA SER A 440 0.72 38.58 34.62
C SER A 440 -0.06 38.79 33.31
N TYR A 441 -1.37 38.54 33.29
CA TYR A 441 -2.16 38.64 32.06
C TYR A 441 -3.54 39.26 32.30
N GLY A 442 -4.12 39.82 31.24
CA GLY A 442 -5.42 40.51 31.29
C GLY A 442 -6.08 40.62 29.93
N ASP A 443 -6.88 41.67 29.74
CA ASP A 443 -7.68 41.87 28.52
C ASP A 443 -6.87 41.73 27.23
N GLY A 444 -7.34 40.88 26.32
CA GLY A 444 -6.73 40.65 25.01
C GLY A 444 -5.60 39.61 25.00
N ASP A 445 -5.07 39.23 26.16
CA ASP A 445 -4.08 38.16 26.26
C ASP A 445 -4.70 36.79 26.00
N THR A 446 -3.86 35.89 25.50
CA THR A 446 -4.16 34.46 25.42
C THR A 446 -3.11 33.71 26.19
N VAL A 447 -3.55 32.89 27.14
CA VAL A 447 -2.69 32.09 28.00
C VAL A 447 -3.02 30.62 27.81
N GLY A 448 -2.06 29.75 28.04
CA GLY A 448 -2.23 28.32 27.84
C GLY A 448 -1.52 27.50 28.91
N ILE A 449 -2.01 26.29 29.10
CA ILE A 449 -1.43 25.30 29.99
C ILE A 449 -1.48 23.96 29.29
N GLY A 450 -0.40 23.21 29.39
CA GLY A 450 -0.34 21.84 28.91
C GLY A 450 0.40 20.93 29.87
N VAL A 451 0.22 19.64 29.64
CA VAL A 451 0.87 18.57 30.39
C VAL A 451 1.39 17.54 29.41
N ASN A 452 2.65 17.16 29.54
CA ASN A 452 3.17 15.97 28.92
C ASN A 452 2.59 14.77 29.67
N LEU A 453 1.79 13.95 29.01
CA LEU A 453 1.09 12.83 29.63
C LEU A 453 2.03 11.70 30.04
N ILE A 454 3.24 11.59 29.47
CA ILE A 454 4.21 10.56 29.85
C ILE A 454 5.05 11.02 31.02
N THR A 455 5.71 12.17 30.87
CA THR A 455 6.64 12.69 31.88
C THR A 455 5.91 13.37 33.04
N ARG A 456 4.62 13.65 32.87
CA ARG A 456 3.79 14.45 33.77
C ARG A 456 4.27 15.88 33.94
N GLN A 457 5.16 16.36 33.07
CA GLN A 457 5.67 17.72 33.11
C GLN A 457 4.59 18.70 32.63
N LEU A 458 4.37 19.75 33.42
CA LEU A 458 3.49 20.85 33.08
C LEU A 458 4.27 21.91 32.31
N PHE A 459 3.59 22.62 31.41
CA PHE A 459 4.13 23.80 30.76
C PHE A 459 3.05 24.86 30.60
N PHE A 460 3.47 26.11 30.55
CA PHE A 460 2.57 27.27 30.52
C PHE A 460 2.98 28.21 29.40
N THR A 461 2.00 28.91 28.82
CA THR A 461 2.24 29.88 27.75
C THR A 461 1.50 31.18 28.01
N LYS A 462 2.07 32.29 27.52
CA LYS A 462 1.43 33.61 27.44
C LYS A 462 1.72 34.21 26.08
N ASN A 463 0.66 34.53 25.33
CA ASN A 463 0.70 35.08 23.97
C ASN A 463 1.66 34.31 23.05
N GLY A 464 1.59 32.97 23.14
CA GLY A 464 2.43 32.05 22.39
C GLY A 464 3.85 31.88 22.91
N ARG A 465 4.30 32.61 23.95
CA ARG A 465 5.63 32.41 24.56
C ARG A 465 5.57 31.40 25.69
N HIS A 466 6.49 30.44 25.69
CA HIS A 466 6.65 29.46 26.77
C HIS A 466 7.18 30.12 28.05
N LEU A 467 6.62 29.77 29.20
CA LEU A 467 7.10 30.18 30.53
C LEU A 467 7.96 29.06 31.11
N ASP A 468 9.06 29.40 31.80
CA ASP A 468 9.91 28.40 32.44
C ASP A 468 9.09 27.53 33.41
N SER A 469 9.15 26.23 33.15
CA SER A 469 8.35 25.20 33.81
C SER A 469 9.13 23.89 33.97
N SER A 470 10.46 23.98 33.87
CA SER A 470 11.39 22.85 33.95
C SER A 470 11.15 21.95 35.18
N ASP A 471 10.80 22.54 36.33
CA ASP A 471 10.59 21.85 37.61
C ASP A 471 9.11 21.56 37.94
N PHE A 472 8.18 21.75 37.00
CA PHE A 472 6.74 21.64 37.28
C PHE A 472 6.17 20.31 36.79
N PHE A 473 5.71 19.49 37.71
CA PHE A 473 5.19 18.15 37.42
C PHE A 473 3.87 17.90 38.15
N VAL A 474 2.99 17.14 37.51
CA VAL A 474 1.82 16.55 38.15
C VAL A 474 2.29 15.46 39.12
N ALA A 475 1.66 15.39 40.29
CA ALA A 475 1.96 14.41 41.31
C ALA A 475 1.92 12.96 40.75
N PRO A 476 2.81 12.08 41.22
CA PRO A 476 2.91 10.70 40.73
C PRO A 476 1.70 9.83 41.08
N TYR A 477 0.91 10.22 42.07
CA TYR A 477 -0.25 9.45 42.53
C TYR A 477 -1.48 10.35 42.58
N LEU A 478 -2.37 10.20 41.57
CA LEU A 478 -3.72 10.77 41.60
C LEU A 478 -4.74 9.62 41.70
N ALA A 479 -5.87 9.84 42.39
CA ALA A 479 -6.84 8.78 42.67
C ALA A 479 -7.43 8.07 41.41
N ASP A 480 -7.47 8.74 40.26
CA ASP A 480 -7.96 8.21 38.97
C ASP A 480 -7.00 8.55 37.81
N ASP A 481 -5.71 8.83 38.12
CA ASP A 481 -4.68 9.25 37.15
C ASP A 481 -5.19 10.23 36.08
N SER A 482 -6.04 11.16 36.51
CA SER A 482 -6.77 12.03 35.62
C SER A 482 -6.97 13.41 36.17
N LEU A 483 -7.06 14.35 35.25
CA LEU A 483 -7.22 15.76 35.53
C LEU A 483 -8.34 16.33 34.66
N PHE A 484 -8.99 17.37 35.15
CA PHE A 484 -9.94 18.15 34.38
C PHE A 484 -9.38 19.55 34.17
N PRO A 485 -9.42 20.08 32.92
CA PRO A 485 -9.27 21.51 32.70
C PRO A 485 -10.33 22.28 33.49
N PHE A 486 -9.94 23.41 34.06
CA PHE A 486 -10.86 24.31 34.75
C PHE A 486 -10.48 25.78 34.52
N VAL A 487 -11.45 26.66 34.77
CA VAL A 487 -11.24 28.10 34.95
C VAL A 487 -12.00 28.59 36.17
N SER A 488 -11.47 29.63 36.82
CA SER A 488 -12.13 30.39 37.87
C SER A 488 -12.08 31.87 37.52
N LEU A 489 -13.22 32.54 37.64
CA LEU A 489 -13.37 33.97 37.34
C LEU A 489 -13.85 34.64 38.62
N ASP A 490 -13.07 35.54 39.20
CA ASP A 490 -13.45 36.23 40.44
C ASP A 490 -14.28 37.50 40.20
N GLY A 491 -14.09 38.17 39.06
CA GLY A 491 -14.70 39.47 38.80
C GLY A 491 -16.07 39.40 38.14
N ALA A 492 -17.03 40.15 38.69
CA ALA A 492 -18.32 40.37 38.03
C ALA A 492 -18.15 40.99 36.63
N GLY A 493 -18.64 40.29 35.61
CA GLY A 493 -18.48 40.65 34.20
C GLY A 493 -17.17 40.21 33.57
N ASP A 494 -16.34 39.43 34.27
CA ASP A 494 -15.21 38.74 33.67
C ASP A 494 -15.71 37.77 32.60
N GLN A 495 -14.96 37.68 31.51
CA GLN A 495 -15.31 36.83 30.38
C GLN A 495 -14.06 36.25 29.73
N ILE A 496 -14.10 34.95 29.50
CA ILE A 496 -13.05 34.21 28.80
C ILE A 496 -13.65 33.34 27.69
N GLU A 497 -12.80 32.95 26.74
CA GLU A 497 -13.12 31.95 25.72
C GLU A 497 -12.02 30.90 25.70
N ALA A 498 -12.41 29.64 25.85
CA ALA A 498 -11.52 28.50 25.82
C ALA A 498 -11.32 27.97 24.39
N ASN A 499 -10.13 27.44 24.13
CA ASN A 499 -9.81 26.68 22.94
C ASN A 499 -9.11 25.39 23.36
N PHE A 500 -9.86 24.29 23.34
CA PHE A 500 -9.35 22.95 23.65
C PHE A 500 -8.65 22.27 22.45
N GLY A 501 -8.42 23.02 21.37
CA GLY A 501 -7.79 22.54 20.15
C GLY A 501 -8.77 21.94 19.15
N PRO A 502 -8.25 21.38 18.03
CA PRO A 502 -6.82 21.29 17.70
C PRO A 502 -6.24 22.59 17.11
N ASN A 503 -7.08 23.55 16.71
CA ASN A 503 -6.66 24.78 16.04
C ASN A 503 -6.38 25.90 17.03
N PHE A 504 -5.20 25.90 17.64
CA PHE A 504 -4.76 26.91 18.60
C PHE A 504 -4.45 28.26 17.94
N LYS A 505 -4.67 29.36 18.68
CA LYS A 505 -4.39 30.73 18.23
C LYS A 505 -2.89 30.93 18.03
N PHE A 506 -2.08 30.38 18.94
CA PHE A 506 -0.63 30.42 18.82
C PHE A 506 -0.09 29.05 18.41
N LYS A 507 0.71 29.03 17.35
CA LYS A 507 1.46 27.84 16.97
C LYS A 507 2.70 27.73 17.84
N PHE A 508 2.99 26.53 18.32
CA PHE A 508 4.16 26.30 19.15
C PHE A 508 5.45 26.48 18.33
N GLY A 509 6.39 27.27 18.88
CA GLY A 509 7.72 27.48 18.29
C GLY A 509 8.70 26.33 18.57
N HIS A 510 10.00 26.59 18.42
CA HIS A 510 11.06 25.58 18.53
C HIS A 510 11.10 24.79 19.86
N TRP A 511 10.57 25.34 20.96
CA TRP A 511 10.44 24.64 22.26
C TRP A 511 9.50 23.43 22.24
N TRP A 512 8.60 23.32 21.26
CA TRP A 512 7.67 22.19 21.14
C TRP A 512 8.41 20.85 20.99
N SER A 513 9.58 20.89 20.37
CA SER A 513 10.46 19.71 20.22
C SER A 513 11.03 19.21 21.55
N TRP A 514 11.22 20.10 22.54
CA TRP A 514 11.77 19.74 23.85
C TRP A 514 10.75 19.09 24.78
N ILE A 515 9.45 19.34 24.55
CA ILE A 515 8.35 18.75 25.33
C ILE A 515 8.01 17.34 24.83
N GLN A 516 8.48 16.95 23.64
CA GLN A 516 8.25 15.62 23.03
C GLN A 516 9.33 14.58 23.36
N LEU A 517 10.45 15.00 23.96
CA LEU A 517 11.50 14.14 24.51
C LEU A 517 11.13 13.71 25.93
#